data_AF-A0A0P8YHJ1-F1
#
_entry.id   AF-A0A0P8YHJ1-F1
#
_cell.length_a   1.000
_cell.length_b   1.000
_cell.length_c   1.000
_cell.angle_alpha   90.00
_cell.angle_beta   90.00
_cell.angle_gamma   90.00
#
_symmetry.space_group_name_H-M   'P 1'
#
loop_
_entity.id
_entity.type
_entity.pdbx_description
1 polymer ?
#
loop_
_entity_poly.entity_id
_entity_poly.type
_entity_poly.pdbx_seq_one_letter_code
_entity_poly.pdbx_strand_id
1 'polypeptide(L)'
;MLKLSLLLVLCAIIVSQISAQRNREYCEDIFRDCQSHTTAIGRFDETIDSYNRHCRRERRGRWNNVSRCEMEKATCILILQRCDDMSCNNIAEVLGF
;
A
#
# COMPACT_ATOMS: atom_id res chain seq x y z
N MET A 1 35.35 6.42 -18.94
CA MET A 1 34.97 5.58 -17.78
C MET A 1 33.99 6.29 -16.84
N LEU A 2 34.37 7.34 -16.11
CA LEU A 2 33.49 8.03 -15.14
C LEU A 2 32.19 8.59 -15.75
N LYS A 3 32.25 9.22 -16.93
CA LYS A 3 31.07 9.75 -17.64
C LYS A 3 30.06 8.66 -18.01
N LEU A 4 30.55 7.50 -18.43
CA LEU A 4 29.70 6.36 -18.80
C LEU A 4 29.07 5.71 -17.57
N SER A 5 29.84 5.58 -16.49
CA SER A 5 29.35 5.09 -15.20
C SER A 5 28.28 6.03 -14.61
N LEU A 6 28.48 7.34 -14.69
CA LEU A 6 27.48 8.33 -14.26
C LEU A 6 26.19 8.20 -15.07
N LEU A 7 26.30 8.05 -16.39
CA LEU A 7 25.14 7.88 -17.27
C LEU A 7 24.35 6.62 -16.92
N LEU A 8 25.03 5.50 -16.65
CA LEU A 8 24.39 4.25 -16.25
C LEU A 8 23.67 4.37 -14.91
N VAL A 9 24.29 5.02 -13.91
CA VAL A 9 23.64 5.27 -12.61
C VAL A 9 22.40 6.13 -12.79
N LEU A 10 22.48 7.19 -13.60
CA LEU A 10 21.33 8.05 -13.86
C LEU A 10 20.19 7.27 -14.54
N CYS A 11 20.49 6.45 -15.53
CA CYS A 11 19.50 5.59 -16.19
C CYS A 11 18.86 4.61 -15.18
N ALA A 12 19.63 3.99 -14.30
CA ALA A 12 19.11 3.07 -13.29
C ALA A 12 18.16 3.78 -12.31
N ILE A 13 18.49 5.00 -11.89
CA ILE A 13 17.62 5.82 -11.04
C ILE A 13 16.33 6.17 -11.78
N ILE A 14 16.41 6.62 -13.03
CA ILE A 14 15.20 6.99 -13.80
C ILE A 14 14.28 5.77 -13.98
N VAL A 15 14.84 4.61 -14.33
CA VAL A 15 14.06 3.37 -14.49
C VAL A 15 13.40 2.95 -13.18
N SER A 16 14.08 3.08 -12.04
CA SER A 16 13.50 2.73 -10.73
C SER A 16 12.38 3.68 -10.32
N GLN A 17 12.49 4.98 -10.63
CA GLN A 17 11.41 5.94 -10.41
C GLN A 17 10.18 5.62 -11.27
N ILE A 18 10.39 5.29 -12.55
CA ILE A 18 9.30 4.93 -13.47
C ILE A 18 8.58 3.65 -12.99
N SER A 19 9.34 2.64 -12.54
CA SER A 19 8.74 1.41 -12.01
C SER A 19 7.95 1.67 -10.73
N ALA A 20 8.47 2.49 -9.82
CA ALA A 20 7.77 2.86 -8.60
C ALA A 20 6.45 3.60 -8.88
N GLN A 21 6.46 4.53 -9.83
CA GLN A 21 5.27 5.26 -10.26
C GLN A 21 4.22 4.32 -10.87
N ARG A 22 4.63 3.41 -11.75
CA ARG A 22 3.74 2.42 -12.35
C ARG A 22 3.09 1.52 -11.29
N ASN A 23 3.86 1.06 -10.30
CA ASN A 23 3.33 0.25 -9.20
C ASN A 23 2.30 1.04 -8.38
N ARG A 24 2.49 2.36 -8.21
CA ARG A 24 1.54 3.23 -7.52
C ARG A 24 0.21 3.27 -8.25
N GLU A 25 0.25 3.55 -9.56
CA GLU A 25 -0.93 3.61 -10.42
C GLU A 25 -1.67 2.27 -10.42
N TYR A 26 -0.94 1.16 -10.50
CA TYR A 26 -1.51 -0.18 -10.41
C TYR A 26 -2.25 -0.42 -9.09
N CYS A 27 -1.68 -0.02 -7.94
CA CYS A 27 -2.37 -0.17 -6.65
C CYS A 27 -3.60 0.74 -6.53
N GLU A 28 -3.61 1.91 -7.19
CA GLU A 28 -4.81 2.76 -7.30
C GLU A 28 -5.89 2.14 -8.21
N ASP A 29 -5.50 1.42 -9.25
CA ASP A 29 -6.43 0.66 -10.10
C ASP A 29 -7.10 -0.46 -9.31
N ILE A 30 -6.33 -1.25 -8.54
CA ILE A 30 -6.88 -2.27 -7.64
C ILE A 30 -7.89 -1.66 -6.67
N PHE A 31 -7.57 -0.51 -6.07
CA PHE A 31 -8.47 0.17 -5.16
C PHE A 31 -9.79 0.58 -5.82
N ARG A 32 -9.73 1.10 -7.05
CA ARG A 32 -10.90 1.49 -7.83
C ARG A 32 -11.75 0.28 -8.22
N ASP A 33 -11.10 -0.80 -8.64
CA ASP A 33 -11.77 -2.04 -9.01
C ASP A 33 -12.47 -2.68 -7.81
N CYS A 34 -11.81 -2.77 -6.65
CA CYS A 34 -12.44 -3.24 -5.41
C CYS A 34 -13.65 -2.39 -5.04
N GLN A 35 -13.53 -1.06 -5.12
CA GLN A 35 -14.64 -0.15 -4.81
C GLN A 35 -15.87 -0.40 -5.68
N SER A 36 -15.68 -0.74 -6.96
CA SER A 36 -16.81 -1.03 -7.86
C SER A 36 -17.67 -2.22 -7.39
N HIS A 37 -17.07 -3.13 -6.61
CA HIS A 37 -17.75 -4.32 -6.06
C HIS A 37 -18.30 -4.12 -4.64
N THR A 38 -17.96 -3.03 -3.95
CA THR A 38 -18.33 -2.81 -2.53
C THR A 38 -19.84 -2.82 -2.27
N THR A 39 -20.66 -2.43 -3.24
CA THR A 39 -22.13 -2.49 -3.12
C THR A 39 -22.63 -3.94 -2.97
N ALA A 40 -21.94 -4.91 -3.56
CA ALA A 40 -22.31 -6.32 -3.51
C ALA A 40 -21.69 -7.06 -2.32
N ILE A 41 -20.41 -6.78 -2.01
CA ILE A 41 -19.64 -7.54 -1.00
C ILE A 41 -19.53 -6.85 0.36
N GLY A 42 -19.92 -5.58 0.44
CA GLY A 42 -19.76 -4.74 1.62
C GLY A 42 -18.37 -4.12 1.75
N ARG A 43 -18.28 -3.04 2.53
CA ARG A 43 -17.03 -2.29 2.77
C ARG A 43 -16.14 -2.95 3.84
N PHE A 44 -16.74 -3.72 4.73
CA PHE A 44 -16.09 -4.37 5.87
C PHE A 44 -16.46 -5.84 5.90
N ASP A 45 -15.61 -6.63 6.56
CA ASP A 45 -15.84 -8.04 6.84
C ASP A 45 -15.17 -8.42 8.14
N GLU A 46 -15.45 -9.63 8.63
CA GLU A 46 -14.96 -10.11 9.92
C GLU A 46 -13.43 -10.13 10.03
N THR A 47 -12.72 -10.43 8.94
CA THR A 47 -11.25 -10.44 8.88
C THR A 47 -10.70 -9.04 9.05
N ILE A 48 -11.23 -8.08 8.27
CA ILE A 48 -10.84 -6.67 8.33
C ILE A 48 -11.20 -6.06 9.69
N ASP A 49 -12.36 -6.40 10.24
CA ASP A 49 -12.78 -5.94 11.56
C ASP A 49 -11.91 -6.53 12.68
N SER A 50 -11.49 -7.78 12.54
CA SER A 50 -10.54 -8.41 13.47
C SER A 50 -9.19 -7.71 13.45
N TYR A 51 -8.67 -7.41 12.25
CA TYR A 51 -7.44 -6.66 12.07
C TYR A 51 -7.54 -5.26 12.69
N ASN A 52 -8.63 -4.52 12.42
CA ASN A 52 -8.90 -3.22 13.04
C ASN A 52 -8.97 -3.29 14.57
N ARG A 53 -9.60 -4.33 15.14
CA ARG A 53 -9.63 -4.56 16.60
C ARG A 53 -8.22 -4.82 17.15
N HIS A 54 -7.39 -5.57 16.44
CA HIS A 54 -6.00 -5.82 16.83
C HIS A 54 -5.19 -4.52 16.84
N CYS A 55 -5.17 -3.78 15.73
CA CYS A 55 -4.38 -2.57 15.60
C CYS A 55 -4.84 -1.42 16.52
N ARG A 56 -6.14 -1.34 16.85
CA ARG A 56 -6.61 -0.41 17.90
C ARG A 56 -5.97 -0.69 19.26
N ARG A 57 -5.77 -1.95 19.62
CA ARG A 57 -5.11 -2.32 20.89
C ARG A 57 -3.61 -2.05 20.82
N GLU A 58 -2.96 -2.46 19.73
CA GLU A 58 -1.52 -2.30 19.54
C GLU A 58 -1.10 -0.83 19.51
N ARG A 59 -1.79 0.01 18.72
CA ARG A 59 -1.51 1.45 18.58
C ARG A 59 -2.19 2.32 19.64
N ARG A 60 -2.61 1.73 20.77
CA ARG A 60 -3.20 2.46 21.93
C ARG A 60 -4.32 3.44 21.52
N GLY A 61 -5.20 3.01 20.62
CA GLY A 61 -6.32 3.80 20.12
C GLY A 61 -6.00 4.78 18.98
N ARG A 62 -4.73 4.97 18.59
CA ARG A 62 -4.31 5.80 17.43
C ARG A 62 -4.43 5.03 16.12
N TRP A 63 -5.61 4.47 15.86
CA TRP A 63 -5.88 3.65 14.68
C TRP A 63 -7.20 4.08 14.04
N ASN A 64 -7.13 4.41 12.75
CA ASN A 64 -8.31 4.62 11.92
C ASN A 64 -8.72 3.30 11.28
N ASN A 65 -10.03 3.01 11.26
CA ASN A 65 -10.51 1.77 10.69
C ASN A 65 -10.21 1.73 9.19
N VAL A 66 -9.55 0.66 8.78
CA VAL A 66 -9.23 0.36 7.40
C VAL A 66 -10.34 -0.51 6.84
N SER A 67 -10.88 -0.15 5.67
CA SER A 67 -11.84 -0.98 4.92
C SER A 67 -11.15 -2.06 4.10
N ARG A 68 -11.93 -2.99 3.54
CA ARG A 68 -11.40 -4.06 2.67
C ARG A 68 -10.54 -3.51 1.52
N CYS A 69 -11.06 -2.54 0.78
CA CYS A 69 -10.34 -1.97 -0.36
C CYS A 69 -9.11 -1.15 0.06
N GLU A 70 -9.18 -0.43 1.19
CA GLU A 70 -8.00 0.27 1.74
C GLU A 70 -6.91 -0.72 2.17
N MET A 71 -7.30 -1.87 2.73
CA MET A 71 -6.37 -2.94 3.11
C MET A 71 -5.73 -3.59 1.88
N GLU A 72 -6.49 -3.86 0.82
CA GLU A 72 -5.96 -4.40 -0.44
C GLU A 72 -4.98 -3.41 -1.10
N LYS A 73 -5.34 -2.13 -1.14
CA LYS A 73 -4.47 -1.06 -1.63
C LYS A 73 -3.17 -0.97 -0.82
N ALA A 74 -3.27 -0.96 0.51
CA ALA A 74 -2.11 -0.87 1.38
C ALA A 74 -1.20 -2.09 1.23
N THR A 75 -1.78 -3.29 1.14
CA THR A 75 -1.06 -4.54 0.87
C THR A 75 -0.30 -4.47 -0.46
N CYS A 76 -0.94 -3.99 -1.52
CA CYS A 76 -0.31 -3.81 -2.83
C CYS A 76 0.91 -2.89 -2.75
N ILE A 77 0.78 -1.74 -2.07
CA ILE A 77 1.87 -0.78 -1.90
C ILE A 77 3.02 -1.39 -1.10
N LEU A 78 2.71 -2.06 0.01
CA LEU A 78 3.72 -2.69 0.86
C LEU A 78 4.52 -3.76 0.11
N ILE A 79 3.86 -4.60 -0.68
CA ILE A 79 4.51 -5.67 -1.44
C ILE A 79 5.29 -5.12 -2.64
N LEU A 80 4.69 -4.24 -3.44
CA LEU A 80 5.26 -3.82 -4.72
C LEU A 80 6.20 -2.61 -4.65
N GLN A 81 6.15 -1.82 -3.58
CA GLN A 81 6.98 -0.62 -3.46
C GLN A 81 7.94 -0.67 -2.29
N ARG A 82 7.51 -1.19 -1.14
CA ARG A 82 8.32 -1.15 0.09
C ARG A 82 9.02 -2.47 0.41
N CYS A 83 8.49 -3.59 -0.07
CA CYS A 83 8.90 -4.94 0.35
C CYS A 83 8.78 -5.13 1.89
N ASP A 84 7.76 -4.52 2.48
CA ASP A 84 7.50 -4.52 3.93
C ASP A 84 6.35 -5.46 4.32
N ASP A 85 6.28 -5.81 5.60
CA ASP A 85 5.19 -6.61 6.15
C ASP A 85 3.93 -5.78 6.45
N MET A 86 2.78 -6.47 6.56
CA MET A 86 1.47 -5.87 6.85
C MET A 86 1.27 -5.58 8.35
N SER A 87 2.28 -5.05 9.02
CA SER A 87 2.17 -4.61 10.42
C SER A 87 1.21 -3.41 10.55
N CYS A 88 0.63 -3.21 11.74
CA CYS A 88 -0.24 -2.07 11.99
C CYS A 88 0.49 -0.74 11.72
N ASN A 89 1.79 -0.65 11.99
CA ASN A 89 2.53 0.59 11.72
C ASN A 89 2.71 0.85 10.23
N ASN A 90 3.05 -0.18 9.46
CA ASN A 90 3.29 -0.02 8.02
C ASN A 90 1.99 0.30 7.27
N ILE A 91 0.87 -0.33 7.63
CA ILE A 91 -0.44 0.01 7.06
C ILE A 91 -0.82 1.45 7.38
N ALA A 92 -0.65 1.88 8.63
CA ALA A 92 -0.97 3.25 9.03
C ALA A 92 -0.09 4.27 8.30
N GLU A 93 1.19 3.98 8.13
CA GLU A 93 2.12 4.86 7.42
C GLU A 93 1.78 4.99 5.94
N VAL A 94 1.46 3.87 5.27
CA VAL A 94 1.06 3.85 3.86
C VAL A 94 -0.27 4.59 3.64
N LEU A 95 -1.20 4.50 4.59
CA LEU A 95 -2.49 5.18 4.53
C LEU A 95 -2.49 6.60 5.13
N GLY A 96 -1.40 7.00 5.81
CA GLY A 96 -1.17 8.36 6.31
C GLY A 96 -1.78 8.69 7.69
N PHE A 97 -1.78 7.76 8.65
CA PHE A 97 -2.29 8.00 10.02
C PHE A 97 -1.56 7.24 11.16
#